data_AF-A0A2N6EDQ8-F1
#
_entry.id   AF-A0A2N6EDQ8-F1
#
_cell.length_a   1.000
_cell.length_b   1.000
_cell.length_c   1.000
_cell.angle_alpha   90.00
_cell.angle_beta   90.00
_cell.angle_gamma   90.00
#
_symmetry.space_group_name_H-M   'P 1'
#
loop_
_entity.id
_entity.type
_entity.pdbx_description
1 polymer ?
#
loop_
_entity_poly.entity_id
_entity_poly.type
_entity_poly.pdbx_seq_one_letter_code
_entity_poly.pdbx_strand_id
1 'polypeptide(L)' 'MGQHDITPDMNVWNVIQDHPETIEVFRRHGCPDMSSGFFAMTAHAMKVKWAAKVHGIELESLLTDLNLAIHPEEDEGTLH' A
#
# COMPACT_ATOMS: atom_id res chain seq x y z
N MET A 1 7.84 -1.30 20.08
CA MET A 1 8.69 -1.94 19.06
C MET A 1 8.29 -1.30 17.75
N GLY A 2 9.25 -0.68 17.06
CA GLY A 2 8.99 0.28 15.99
C GLY A 2 8.12 -0.31 14.89
N GLN A 3 6.99 0.33 14.64
CA GLN A 3 6.29 0.19 13.36
C GLN A 3 7.25 0.78 12.32
N HIS A 4 7.57 0.00 11.29
CA HIS A 4 8.43 0.46 10.21
C HIS A 4 7.55 1.00 9.10
N ASP A 5 7.77 2.25 8.71
CA ASP A 5 7.11 2.85 7.55
C ASP A 5 7.26 1.96 6.32
N ILE A 6 6.19 1.88 5.54
CA ILE A 6 6.17 1.21 4.25
C ILE A 6 7.04 2.03 3.29
N THR A 7 8.03 1.37 2.69
CA THR A 7 8.97 2.00 1.75
C THR A 7 8.77 1.47 0.32
N PRO A 8 9.18 2.23 -0.71
CA PRO A 8 8.96 1.84 -2.11
C PRO A 8 9.65 0.54 -2.54
N ASP A 9 10.65 0.08 -1.78
CA ASP A 9 11.44 -1.11 -2.07
C ASP A 9 10.88 -2.39 -1.43
N MET A 10 9.87 -2.28 -0.57
CA MET A 10 9.18 -3.42 0.00
C MET A 10 8.35 -4.16 -1.05
N ASN A 11 8.20 -5.46 -0.85
CA ASN A 11 7.31 -6.28 -1.67
C ASN A 11 5.86 -6.03 -1.25
N VAL A 12 4.98 -5.84 -2.24
CA VAL A 12 3.54 -5.63 -2.02
C VAL A 12 2.94 -6.78 -1.20
N TRP A 13 3.35 -8.02 -1.49
CA TRP A 13 2.91 -9.16 -0.69
C TRP A 13 3.30 -9.06 0.78
N ASN A 14 4.54 -8.68 1.09
CA ASN A 14 4.99 -8.56 2.48
C ASN A 14 4.22 -7.45 3.19
N VAL A 15 4.04 -6.30 2.53
CA VAL A 15 3.22 -5.19 3.07
C VAL A 15 1.80 -5.66 3.39
N ILE A 16 1.15 -6.41 2.50
CA ILE A 16 -0.21 -6.92 2.74
C ILE A 16 -0.25 -7.99 3.84
N GLN A 17 0.77 -8.84 3.96
CA GLN A 17 0.84 -9.86 5.00
C GLN A 17 1.08 -9.25 6.39
N ASP A 18 1.97 -8.26 6.47
CA ASP A 18 2.33 -7.58 7.71
C ASP A 18 1.25 -6.56 8.13
N HIS A 19 0.58 -5.96 7.14
CA HIS A 19 -0.42 -4.89 7.30
C HIS A 19 -1.65 -5.12 6.39
N PRO A 20 -2.55 -6.06 6.73
CA PRO A 20 -3.72 -6.40 5.90
C PRO A 20 -4.67 -5.21 5.64
N GLU A 21 -4.68 -4.20 6.51
CA GLU A 21 -5.40 -2.94 6.35
C GLU A 21 -5.01 -2.15 5.10
N THR A 22 -3.78 -2.35 4.59
CA THR A 22 -3.28 -1.67 3.38
C THR A 22 -3.96 -2.13 2.09
N ILE A 23 -4.63 -3.29 2.09
CA ILE A 23 -5.37 -3.81 0.93
C ILE A 23 -6.38 -2.78 0.41
N GLU A 24 -7.07 -2.08 1.32
CA GLU A 24 -8.08 -1.09 0.95
C GLU A 24 -7.45 0.16 0.33
N VAL A 25 -6.24 0.54 0.73
CA VAL A 25 -5.50 1.64 0.12
C VAL A 25 -5.18 1.31 -1.32
N PHE A 26 -4.59 0.14 -1.58
CA PHE A 26 -4.27 -0.24 -2.94
C PHE A 26 -5.51 -0.36 -3.84
N ARG A 27 -6.63 -0.86 -3.30
CA ARG A 27 -7.91 -0.91 -4.03
C ARG A 27 -8.40 0.48 -4.44
N ARG A 28 -8.28 1.48 -3.54
CA ARG A 28 -8.67 2.88 -3.79
C ARG A 28 -7.79 3.57 -4.83
N HIS A 29 -6.49 3.29 -4.84
CA HIS A 29 -5.52 3.93 -5.74
C HIS A 29 -5.58 3.47 -7.21
N GLY A 30 -6.59 2.68 -7.61
CA GLY A 30 -6.71 2.24 -9.00
C GLY A 30 -6.06 0.89 -9.27
N CYS A 31 -6.01 0.03 -8.26
CA CYS A 31 -5.65 -1.38 -8.38
C CYS A 31 -6.89 -2.30 -8.26
N PRO A 32 -7.98 -2.13 -9.06
CA PRO A 32 -9.16 -2.97 -8.98
C PRO A 32 -8.87 -4.44 -9.36
N ASP A 33 -7.84 -4.65 -10.19
CA ASP A 33 -7.32 -5.95 -10.58
C ASP A 33 -6.59 -6.69 -9.45
N MET A 34 -6.39 -6.07 -8.28
CA MET A 34 -5.88 -6.78 -7.10
C MET A 34 -6.75 -7.97 -6.68
N SER A 35 -8.04 -7.91 -7.01
CA SER A 35 -8.99 -9.01 -6.78
C SER A 35 -8.93 -10.10 -7.86
N SER A 36 -8.30 -9.82 -9.00
CA SER A 36 -8.09 -10.79 -10.08
C SER A 36 -6.91 -11.69 -9.71
N GLY A 37 -7.10 -13.01 -9.70
CA GLY A 37 -6.08 -13.97 -9.23
C GLY A 37 -4.69 -13.89 -9.88
N PHE A 38 -4.57 -13.18 -11.01
CA PHE A 38 -3.29 -12.83 -11.64
C PHE A 38 -2.44 -11.88 -10.79
N PHE A 39 -3.06 -10.91 -10.12
CA PHE A 39 -2.36 -9.93 -9.28
C PHE A 39 -1.71 -10.62 -8.07
N ALA A 40 -2.43 -11.53 -7.41
CA ALA A 40 -1.92 -12.31 -6.28
C ALA A 40 -0.63 -13.06 -6.63
N MET A 41 -0.55 -13.68 -7.82
CA MET A 41 0.67 -14.35 -8.29
C MET A 41 1.84 -13.37 -8.50
N THR A 42 1.58 -12.17 -9.04
CA THR A 42 2.63 -11.18 -9.29
C THR A 42 3.04 -10.40 -8.04
N ALA A 43 2.15 -10.22 -7.08
CA ALA A 43 2.36 -9.43 -5.86
C ALA A 43 3.50 -9.98 -4.99
N HIS A 44 3.70 -11.31 -5.00
CA HIS A 44 4.80 -11.97 -4.29
C HIS A 44 6.19 -11.46 -4.69
N ALA A 45 6.36 -11.03 -5.95
CA ALA A 45 7.64 -10.55 -6.49
C ALA A 45 7.62 -9.06 -6.86
N MET A 46 6.50 -8.36 -6.63
CA MET A 46 6.32 -6.97 -7.05
C MET A 46 6.66 -6.01 -5.91
N LYS A 47 7.56 -5.06 -6.16
CA LYS A 47 7.80 -3.95 -5.23
C LYS A 47 6.71 -2.89 -5.33
N VAL A 48 6.46 -2.16 -4.24
CA VAL A 48 5.47 -1.06 -4.20
C VAL A 48 5.70 -0.05 -5.33
N LYS A 49 6.95 0.38 -5.55
CA LYS A 49 7.27 1.33 -6.65
C LYS A 49 6.96 0.80 -8.06
N TRP A 50 7.07 -0.51 -8.26
CA TRP A 50 6.77 -1.14 -9.54
C TRP A 50 5.27 -1.26 -9.74
N ALA A 51 4.51 -1.60 -8.68
CA ALA A 51 3.06 -1.59 -8.72
C ALA A 51 2.53 -0.20 -9.11
N ALA A 52 3.03 0.85 -8.46
CA ALA A 52 2.64 2.21 -8.77
C ALA A 52 2.92 2.57 -10.24
N LYS A 53 4.12 2.25 -10.72
CA LYS A 53 4.51 2.53 -12.12
C LYS A 53 3.67 1.77 -13.15
N VAL A 54 3.42 0.48 -12.94
CA VAL A 54 2.68 -0.38 -13.90
C VAL A 54 1.22 0.07 -14.02
N HIS A 55 0.63 0.49 -12.90
CA HIS A 55 -0.77 0.90 -12.83
C HIS A 55 -0.97 2.42 -13.01
N GLY A 56 0.10 3.20 -13.22
CA GLY A 56 0.03 4.65 -13.40
C GLY A 56 -0.39 5.41 -12.13
N ILE A 57 -0.13 4.84 -10.96
CA ILE A 57 -0.42 5.41 -9.64
C ILE A 57 0.74 6.33 -9.24
N GLU A 58 0.44 7.46 -8.60
CA GLU A 58 1.46 8.31 -7.99
C GLU A 58 2.09 7.60 -6.78
N LEU A 59 3.38 7.32 -6.86
CA LEU A 59 4.10 6.55 -5.83
C LEU A 59 4.07 7.22 -4.46
N GLU A 60 4.28 8.53 -4.41
CA GLU A 60 4.31 9.28 -3.14
C GLU A 60 2.94 9.24 -2.47
N SER A 61 1.86 9.53 -3.21
CA SER A 61 0.49 9.45 -2.67
C SER A 61 0.13 8.05 -2.19
N LEU A 62 0.55 7.01 -2.92
CA LEU A 62 0.35 5.63 -2.48
C LEU A 62 1.08 5.35 -1.18
N LEU A 63 2.34 5.76 -1.04
CA LEU A 63 3.12 5.56 0.18
C LEU A 63 2.55 6.34 1.36
N THR A 64 2.09 7.57 1.14
CA THR A 64 1.41 8.36 2.17
C THR A 64 0.18 7.63 2.69
N ASP A 65 -0.73 7.21 1.81
CA ASP A 65 -1.96 6.55 2.23
C ASP A 65 -1.71 5.16 2.85
N LEU A 66 -0.68 4.44 2.39
CA LEU A 66 -0.26 3.18 2.99
C LEU A 66 0.24 3.38 4.42
N ASN A 67 1.04 4.42 4.65
CA ASN A 67 1.56 4.74 5.97
C ASN A 67 0.46 5.29 6.90
N LEU A 68 -0.46 6.11 6.39
CA LEU A 68 -1.65 6.54 7.15
C LEU A 68 -2.54 5.36 7.57
N ALA A 69 -2.66 4.34 6.73
CA ALA A 69 -3.47 3.16 7.06
C ALA A 69 -2.89 2.36 8.23
N ILE A 70 -1.56 2.30 8.38
CA ILE A 70 -0.89 1.62 9.50
C ILE A 70 -0.71 2.53 10.71
N HIS A 71 -0.75 3.86 10.50
CA HIS A 71 -0.66 4.91 11.52
C HIS A 71 -1.90 5.83 11.55
N PRO A 72 -3.10 5.30 11.84
CA PRO A 72 -4.33 6.10 11.78
C PRO A 72 -4.39 7.24 12.81
N GLU A 73 -3.58 7.19 13.88
CA GLU A 73 -3.52 8.25 14.91
C GLU A 73 -2.85 9.54 14.41
N GLU A 74 -2.14 9.52 13.27
CA GLU A 74 -1.55 10.72 12.68
C GLU A 74 -2.56 11.58 11.88
N ASP A 75 -3.80 11.09 11.70
CA ASP A 75 -4.89 11.81 11.04
C ASP A 75 -5.84 12.53 12.04
N GLU A 76 -5.65 12.37 13.36
CA GLU A 76 -6.43 13.10 14.39
C GLU A 76 -5.90 14.52 14.64
N GLY A 77 -5.73 15.29 13.57
CA GLY A 77 -5.10 16.60 13.58
C GLY A 77 -5.82 17.66 12.77
N THR A 78 -7.14 17.86 12.95
CA THR A 78 -7.85 19.17 12.98
C THR A 78 -9.37 18.97 12.90
N LEU A 79 -10.05 18.88 14.06
CA LEU A 79 -11.16 19.77 14.46
C LEU A 79 -11.78 19.29 15.78
N HIS A 80 -11.40 20.02 16.82
CA HIS A 80 -12.13 20.20 18.07
C HIS A 80 -13.33 21.14 17.86
#